data_AF-A0AB39KF91-F1
#
_entry.id   AF-A0AB39KF91-F1
#
_cell.length_a   1.000
_cell.length_b   1.000
_cell.length_c   1.000
_cell.angle_alpha   90.00
_cell.angle_beta   90.00
_cell.angle_gamma   90.00
#
_symmetry.space_group_name_H-M   'P 1'
#
loop_
_entity.id
_entity.type
_entity.pdbx_description
1 polymer ?
#
loop_
_entity_poly.entity_id
_entity_poly.type
_entity_poly.pdbx_seq_one_letter_code
_entity_poly.pdbx_strand_id
1 'polypeptide(L)'
;MDLSVIFAFWCVSILFVLTPGADWAYAILAGIKGKFIVTAVSGLVLGHFLAILCVAAGVGTLVSHYPILLTSLTIVGACYLLWMGISLLIRPAIISSTEQQISAFDSAKSWFVKGVGISGLNPKVLLLFFALLPPFIHPNLQFSATAQILSLGIIHLISCAIVYVLVGIAAKKLLSTRPQAVKIVSRISGSLMILIATILMIGQLS
;
A
#
# COMPACT_ATOMS: atom_id res chain seq x y z
N MET A 1 -15.79 -13.56 -7.79
CA MET A 1 -14.42 -13.95 -7.38
C MET A 1 -14.53 -14.75 -6.10
N ASP A 2 -13.71 -15.78 -5.93
CA ASP A 2 -13.72 -16.57 -4.71
C ASP A 2 -13.31 -15.75 -3.50
N LEU A 3 -14.03 -15.94 -2.39
CA LEU A 3 -13.80 -15.17 -1.16
C LEU A 3 -12.41 -15.42 -0.58
N SER A 4 -11.86 -16.62 -0.78
CA SER A 4 -10.50 -16.99 -0.39
C SER A 4 -9.44 -16.13 -1.08
N VAL A 5 -9.60 -15.87 -2.39
CA VAL A 5 -8.67 -15.05 -3.18
C VAL A 5 -8.74 -13.59 -2.73
N ILE A 6 -9.95 -13.07 -2.55
CA ILE A 6 -10.16 -11.71 -2.04
C ILE A 6 -9.51 -11.55 -0.67
N PHE A 7 -9.74 -12.50 0.24
CA PHE A 7 -9.19 -12.48 1.59
C PHE A 7 -7.67 -12.57 1.58
N ALA A 8 -7.09 -13.47 0.78
CA ALA A 8 -5.65 -13.62 0.64
C ALA A 8 -4.99 -12.33 0.11
N PHE A 9 -5.54 -11.73 -0.95
CA PHE A 9 -5.07 -10.43 -1.45
C PHE A 9 -5.22 -9.35 -0.38
N TRP A 10 -6.36 -9.30 0.31
CA TRP A 10 -6.59 -8.32 1.36
C TRP A 10 -5.57 -8.43 2.49
N CYS A 11 -5.18 -9.64 2.91
CA CYS A 11 -4.10 -9.85 3.88
C CYS A 11 -2.76 -9.26 3.41
N VAL A 12 -2.37 -9.48 2.15
CA VAL A 12 -1.15 -8.86 1.59
C VAL A 12 -1.29 -7.34 1.57
N SER A 13 -2.41 -6.86 1.01
CA SER A 13 -2.72 -5.44 0.87
C SER A 13 -2.71 -4.71 2.21
N ILE A 14 -3.41 -5.21 3.24
CA ILE A 14 -3.50 -4.53 4.53
C ILE A 14 -2.15 -4.44 5.24
N LEU A 15 -1.26 -5.42 5.05
CA LEU A 15 0.12 -5.33 5.57
C LEU A 15 0.89 -4.19 4.90
N PHE A 16 0.72 -3.99 3.60
CA PHE A 16 1.25 -2.81 2.93
C PHE A 16 0.66 -1.54 3.52
N VAL A 17 -0.67 -1.47 3.70
CA VAL A 17 -1.30 -0.27 4.26
C VAL A 17 -0.81 0.00 5.70
N LEU A 18 -0.58 -1.04 6.51
CA LEU A 18 -0.14 -0.92 7.90
C LEU A 18 1.36 -0.66 8.06
N THR A 19 2.18 -1.00 7.07
CA THR A 19 3.62 -0.72 7.08
C THR A 19 3.87 0.79 6.97
N PRO A 20 4.51 1.43 7.98
CA PRO A 20 4.78 2.87 7.92
C PRO A 20 5.70 3.22 6.75
N GLY A 21 5.40 4.33 6.07
CA GLY A 21 6.13 4.81 4.90
C GLY A 21 5.73 6.26 4.55
N ALA A 22 5.88 6.64 3.27
CA ALA A 22 5.58 8.00 2.81
C ALA A 22 4.11 8.42 3.06
N ASP A 23 3.16 7.51 2.82
CA ASP A 23 1.72 7.79 3.03
C ASP A 23 1.40 8.03 4.52
N TRP A 24 1.98 7.22 5.40
CA TRP A 24 1.85 7.40 6.86
C TRP A 24 2.47 8.73 7.30
N ALA A 25 3.70 9.01 6.88
CA ALA A 25 4.38 10.26 7.23
C ALA A 25 3.53 11.47 6.80
N TYR A 26 2.93 11.41 5.61
CA TYR A 26 2.05 12.46 5.13
C TYR A 26 0.75 12.59 5.92
N ALA A 27 0.08 11.46 6.22
CA ALA A 27 -1.11 11.44 7.06
C ALA A 27 -0.83 11.96 8.48
N ILE A 28 0.33 11.65 9.04
CA ILE A 28 0.79 12.15 10.34
C ILE A 28 0.99 13.67 10.30
N LEU A 29 1.65 14.21 9.27
CA LEU A 29 1.83 15.65 9.12
C LEU A 29 0.48 16.38 9.01
N ALA A 30 -0.46 15.83 8.24
CA ALA A 30 -1.81 16.35 8.14
C ALA A 30 -2.55 16.30 9.49
N GLY A 31 -2.31 15.24 10.26
CA GLY A 31 -2.81 15.03 11.62
C GLY A 31 -2.28 16.01 12.66
N ILE A 32 -0.97 16.28 12.63
CA ILE A 32 -0.32 17.27 13.50
C ILE A 32 -0.89 18.67 13.21
N LYS A 33 -1.10 19.01 11.93
CA LYS A 33 -1.73 20.28 11.52
C LYS A 33 -3.23 20.34 11.89
N GLY A 34 -3.89 19.18 12.03
CA GLY A 34 -5.24 19.02 12.60
C GLY A 34 -6.41 19.46 11.72
N LYS A 35 -6.17 20.06 10.55
CA LYS A 35 -7.22 20.62 9.68
C LYS A 35 -7.42 19.87 8.36
N PHE A 36 -6.38 19.22 7.84
CA PHE A 36 -6.36 18.74 6.45
C PHE A 36 -6.25 17.21 6.32
N ILE A 37 -6.54 16.44 7.38
CA ILE A 37 -6.43 14.97 7.38
C ILE A 37 -7.23 14.37 6.22
N VAL A 38 -8.53 14.67 6.14
CA VAL A 38 -9.40 14.11 5.11
C VAL A 38 -8.92 14.50 3.72
N THR A 39 -8.57 15.77 3.50
CA THR A 39 -8.10 16.26 2.21
C THR A 39 -6.78 15.61 1.77
N ALA A 40 -5.84 15.46 2.70
CA ALA A 40 -4.56 14.80 2.46
C ALA A 40 -4.77 13.32 2.10
N VAL A 41 -5.60 12.61 2.88
CA VAL A 41 -5.90 11.19 2.64
C VAL A 41 -6.67 10.99 1.33
N SER A 42 -7.62 11.85 0.99
CA SER A 42 -8.29 11.79 -0.32
C SER A 42 -7.30 11.93 -1.48
N GLY A 43 -6.27 12.78 -1.33
CA GLY A 43 -5.18 12.87 -2.29
C GLY A 43 -4.39 11.57 -2.39
N LEU A 44 -3.98 10.99 -1.25
CA LEU A 44 -3.26 9.70 -1.21
C LEU A 44 -4.08 8.58 -1.89
N VAL A 45 -5.37 8.49 -1.56
CA VAL A 45 -6.31 7.50 -2.12
C VAL A 45 -6.47 7.69 -3.63
N LEU A 46 -6.57 8.93 -4.12
CA LEU A 46 -6.61 9.19 -5.55
C LEU A 46 -5.29 8.78 -6.23
N GLY A 47 -4.14 9.01 -5.61
CA GLY A 47 -2.85 8.53 -6.13
C GLY A 47 -2.81 7.01 -6.31
N HIS A 48 -3.31 6.25 -5.33
CA HIS A 48 -3.45 4.81 -5.42
C HIS A 48 -4.45 4.40 -6.52
N PHE A 49 -5.58 5.10 -6.62
CA PHE A 49 -6.59 4.83 -7.64
C PHE A 49 -6.02 5.00 -9.06
N LEU A 50 -5.21 6.03 -9.30
CA LEU A 50 -4.54 6.21 -10.59
C LEU A 50 -3.57 5.08 -10.89
N ALA A 51 -2.79 4.61 -9.92
CA ALA A 51 -1.92 3.45 -10.09
C ALA A 51 -2.71 2.17 -10.42
N ILE A 52 -3.85 1.94 -9.74
CA ILE A 52 -4.77 0.83 -10.04
C ILE A 52 -5.27 0.93 -11.48
N LEU A 53 -5.69 2.12 -11.93
CA LEU A 53 -6.15 2.32 -13.31
C LEU A 53 -5.05 2.01 -14.33
N CYS A 54 -3.81 2.44 -14.08
CA CYS A 54 -2.68 2.12 -14.95
C CYS A 54 -2.44 0.61 -15.06
N VAL A 55 -2.50 -0.11 -13.94
CA VAL A 55 -2.35 -1.57 -13.92
C VAL A 55 -3.53 -2.26 -14.58
N ALA A 56 -4.76 -1.82 -14.30
CA ALA A 56 -5.97 -2.38 -14.89
C ALA A 56 -6.01 -2.21 -16.42
N ALA A 57 -5.49 -1.09 -16.94
CA ALA A 57 -5.39 -0.80 -18.36
C ALA A 57 -4.27 -1.58 -19.06
N GLY A 58 -3.08 -1.69 -18.44
CA GLY A 58 -1.90 -2.30 -19.07
C GLY A 58 -1.66 -3.75 -18.69
N VAL A 59 -1.65 -4.07 -17.40
CA VAL A 59 -1.26 -5.39 -16.88
C VAL A 59 -2.38 -6.41 -17.03
N GLY A 60 -3.65 -5.98 -16.91
CA GLY A 60 -4.80 -6.88 -17.06
C GLY A 60 -4.86 -7.58 -18.44
N THR A 61 -4.51 -6.86 -19.51
CA THR A 61 -4.49 -7.41 -20.87
C THR A 61 -3.28 -8.30 -21.13
N LEU A 62 -2.09 -7.90 -20.66
CA LEU A 62 -0.83 -8.64 -20.77
C LEU A 62 -0.88 -9.99 -20.05
N VAL A 63 -1.38 -10.01 -18.81
CA VAL A 63 -1.49 -11.21 -17.98
C VAL A 63 -2.43 -12.25 -18.60
N SER A 64 -3.48 -11.79 -19.30
CA SER A 64 -4.42 -12.67 -19.98
C SER A 64 -3.78 -13.43 -21.16
N HIS A 65 -2.70 -12.91 -21.73
CA HIS A 65 -2.03 -13.48 -22.91
C HIS A 65 -0.75 -14.26 -22.57
N TYR A 66 -0.06 -13.93 -21.47
CA TYR A 66 1.24 -14.51 -21.14
C TYR A 66 1.27 -15.08 -19.71
N PRO A 67 0.92 -16.37 -19.53
CA PRO A 67 0.93 -17.01 -18.22
C PRO A 67 2.27 -16.93 -17.47
N ILE A 68 3.39 -16.93 -18.19
CA ILE A 68 4.75 -16.79 -17.62
C ILE A 68 4.97 -15.45 -16.90
N LEU A 69 4.23 -14.39 -17.27
CA LEU A 69 4.30 -13.10 -16.59
C LEU A 69 3.77 -13.21 -15.17
N LEU A 70 2.74 -14.01 -14.92
CA LEU A 70 2.20 -14.20 -13.57
C LEU A 70 3.23 -14.81 -12.62
N THR A 71 3.93 -15.86 -13.05
CA THR A 71 5.00 -16.48 -12.26
C THR A 71 6.14 -15.50 -12.00
N SER A 72 6.56 -14.77 -13.03
CA SER A 72 7.63 -13.76 -12.92
C SER A 72 7.25 -12.64 -11.93
N LEU A 73 6.03 -12.12 -12.03
CA LEU A 73 5.52 -11.09 -11.14
C LEU A 73 5.36 -11.61 -9.70
N THR A 74 4.93 -12.85 -9.52
CA THR A 74 4.86 -13.50 -8.20
C THR A 74 6.23 -13.56 -7.54
N ILE A 75 7.26 -14.00 -8.28
CA ILE A 75 8.63 -14.08 -7.77
C ILE A 75 9.15 -12.68 -7.42
N VAL A 76 8.98 -11.70 -8.31
CA VAL A 76 9.38 -10.30 -8.06
C VAL A 76 8.68 -9.74 -6.82
N GLY A 77 7.37 -9.97 -6.69
CA GLY A 77 6.58 -9.55 -5.54
C GLY A 77 7.05 -10.19 -4.24
N ALA A 78 7.34 -11.50 -4.25
CA ALA A 78 7.84 -12.22 -3.09
C ALA A 78 9.24 -11.75 -2.68
N CYS A 79 10.17 -11.59 -3.62
CA CYS A 79 11.49 -11.02 -3.36
C CYS A 79 11.40 -9.63 -2.74
N TYR A 80 10.48 -8.80 -3.22
CA TYR A 80 10.25 -7.47 -2.68
C TYR A 80 9.66 -7.50 -1.27
N LEU A 81 8.70 -8.39 -1.00
CA LEU A 81 8.16 -8.61 0.34
C LEU A 81 9.25 -9.04 1.33
N LEU A 82 10.14 -9.96 0.95
CA LEU A 82 11.29 -10.36 1.76
C LEU A 82 12.19 -9.17 2.06
N TRP A 83 12.59 -8.44 1.01
CA TRP A 83 13.47 -7.29 1.15
C TRP A 83 12.87 -6.21 2.06
N MET A 84 11.59 -5.86 1.88
CA MET A 84 10.92 -4.88 2.72
C MET A 84 10.76 -5.38 4.14
N GLY A 85 10.38 -6.64 4.33
CA GLY A 85 10.19 -7.22 5.65
C GLY A 85 11.50 -7.25 6.45
N ILE A 86 12.59 -7.69 5.83
CA ILE A 86 13.93 -7.66 6.43
C ILE A 86 14.35 -6.22 6.74
N SER A 87 14.11 -5.29 5.81
CA SER A 87 14.45 -3.88 6.00
C SER A 87 13.73 -3.28 7.20
N LEU A 88 12.46 -3.61 7.44
CA LEU A 88 11.68 -3.14 8.59
C LEU A 88 12.15 -3.76 9.92
N LEU A 89 12.68 -4.98 9.90
CA LEU A 89 13.26 -5.62 11.09
C LEU A 89 14.58 -4.97 11.48
N ILE A 90 15.47 -4.74 10.51
CA ILE A 90 16.80 -4.14 10.73
C ILE A 90 16.68 -2.64 11.01
N ARG A 91 15.86 -1.95 10.21
CA ARG A 91 15.68 -0.49 10.23
C ARG A 91 14.19 -0.15 10.32
N PRO A 92 13.57 -0.30 11.50
CA PRO A 92 12.17 0.03 11.68
C PRO A 92 11.92 1.50 11.35
N ALA A 93 10.74 1.81 10.82
CA ALA A 93 10.42 3.15 10.37
C ALA A 93 10.52 4.17 11.52
N ILE A 94 11.04 5.34 11.19
CA ILE A 94 11.14 6.48 12.10
C ILE A 94 10.34 7.62 11.47
N ILE A 95 9.49 8.26 12.28
CA ILE A 95 8.78 9.47 11.87
C ILE A 95 9.65 10.64 12.29
N SER A 96 10.26 11.32 11.33
CA SER A 96 10.95 12.59 11.54
C SER A 96 10.10 13.70 10.93
N SER A 97 9.45 14.50 11.78
CA SER A 97 8.72 15.70 11.37
C SER A 97 9.60 16.92 11.60
N THR A 98 10.15 17.50 10.53
CA THR A 98 10.82 18.82 10.62
C THR A 98 9.75 19.91 10.53
N GLU A 99 9.78 20.91 11.42
CA GLU A 99 8.82 22.03 11.45
C GLU A 99 8.68 22.74 10.09
N GLN A 100 9.76 22.80 9.30
CA GLN A 100 9.76 23.34 7.92
C GLN A 100 8.85 22.59 6.94
N GLN A 101 8.56 21.29 7.15
CA GLN A 101 7.64 20.55 6.27
C GLN A 101 6.16 20.87 6.56
N ILE A 102 5.85 21.35 7.77
CA ILE A 102 4.48 21.60 8.24
C ILE A 102 3.97 22.99 7.80
N SER A 103 4.88 23.96 7.71
CA SER A 103 4.59 25.34 7.32
C SER A 103 4.40 25.57 5.81
N ALA A 104 4.77 24.62 4.96
CA ALA A 104 4.71 24.79 3.50
C ALA A 104 3.30 24.65 2.87
N PHE A 105 2.26 24.24 3.62
CA PHE A 105 0.97 23.83 3.05
C PHE A 105 -0.25 24.50 3.71
N ASP A 106 -0.65 25.68 3.25
CA ASP A 106 -1.77 26.43 3.86
C ASP A 106 -3.13 26.29 3.16
N SER A 107 -3.21 25.54 2.04
CA SER A 107 -4.47 25.31 1.33
C SER A 107 -4.84 23.83 1.21
N ALA A 108 -6.14 23.54 1.26
CA ALA A 108 -6.70 22.21 1.04
C ALA A 108 -6.25 21.62 -0.32
N LYS A 109 -6.24 22.45 -1.38
CA LYS A 109 -5.78 22.05 -2.71
C LYS A 109 -4.32 21.58 -2.70
N SER A 110 -3.44 22.27 -1.98
CA SER A 110 -2.03 21.88 -1.91
C SER A 110 -1.85 20.54 -1.21
N TRP A 111 -2.58 20.31 -0.11
CA TRP A 111 -2.60 19.01 0.59
C TRP A 111 -3.13 17.87 -0.29
N PHE A 112 -4.16 18.13 -1.08
CA PHE A 112 -4.72 17.15 -1.99
C PHE A 112 -3.72 16.77 -3.10
N VAL A 113 -3.23 17.76 -3.86
CA VAL A 113 -2.33 17.54 -5.01
C VAL A 113 -1.03 16.87 -4.57
N LYS A 114 -0.46 17.30 -3.44
CA LYS A 114 0.75 16.66 -2.91
C LYS A 114 0.48 15.23 -2.46
N GLY A 115 -0.68 14.94 -1.87
CA GLY A 115 -1.08 13.56 -1.54
C GLY A 115 -1.16 12.66 -2.77
N VAL A 116 -1.75 13.16 -3.86
CA VAL A 116 -1.79 12.43 -5.15
C VAL A 116 -0.39 12.10 -5.63
N GLY A 117 0.53 13.08 -5.61
CA GLY A 117 1.92 12.88 -6.02
C GLY A 117 2.68 11.89 -5.13
N ILE A 118 2.51 11.98 -3.81
CA ILE A 118 3.20 11.11 -2.84
C ILE A 118 2.82 9.65 -3.08
N SER A 119 1.52 9.33 -3.09
CA SER A 119 1.09 7.93 -3.25
C SER A 119 1.18 7.44 -4.68
N GLY A 120 0.85 8.28 -5.67
CA GLY A 120 0.88 7.89 -7.08
C GLY A 120 2.28 7.55 -7.59
N LEU A 121 3.31 8.18 -7.03
CA LEU A 121 4.72 7.91 -7.34
C LEU A 121 5.40 7.00 -6.30
N ASN A 122 4.63 6.46 -5.35
CA ASN A 122 5.17 5.63 -4.29
C ASN A 122 5.61 4.27 -4.87
N PRO A 123 6.91 3.93 -4.84
CA PRO A 123 7.39 2.68 -5.40
C PRO A 123 6.77 1.46 -4.72
N LYS A 124 6.41 1.58 -3.43
CA LYS A 124 5.70 0.52 -2.69
C LYS A 124 4.31 0.25 -3.25
N VAL A 125 3.60 1.30 -3.66
CA VAL A 125 2.25 1.21 -4.24
C VAL A 125 2.32 0.62 -5.64
N LEU A 126 3.27 1.12 -6.46
CA LEU A 126 3.52 0.56 -7.78
C LEU A 126 3.87 -0.93 -7.70
N LEU A 127 4.75 -1.33 -6.78
CA LEU A 127 5.12 -2.74 -6.63
C LEU A 127 3.95 -3.61 -6.14
N LEU A 128 3.10 -3.11 -5.24
CA LEU A 128 1.89 -3.82 -4.83
C LEU A 128 1.00 -4.12 -6.05
N PHE A 129 0.73 -3.12 -6.89
CA PHE A 129 -0.21 -3.30 -7.99
C PHE A 129 0.41 -3.96 -9.23
N PHE A 130 1.69 -3.74 -9.51
CA PHE A 130 2.34 -4.34 -10.67
C PHE A 130 2.85 -5.76 -10.41
N ALA A 131 3.34 -6.07 -9.19
CA ALA A 131 3.96 -7.37 -8.92
C ALA A 131 3.09 -8.28 -8.04
N LEU A 132 2.39 -7.72 -7.04
CA LEU A 132 1.70 -8.53 -6.04
C LEU A 132 0.21 -8.72 -6.31
N LEU A 133 -0.46 -7.79 -7.01
CA LEU A 133 -1.87 -7.95 -7.36
C LEU A 133 -2.11 -8.96 -8.50
N PRO A 134 -1.36 -8.94 -9.62
CA PRO A 134 -1.65 -9.79 -10.77
C PRO A 134 -1.71 -11.30 -10.49
N PRO A 135 -0.89 -11.87 -9.59
CA PRO A 135 -1.00 -13.27 -9.19
C PRO A 135 -2.36 -13.69 -8.60
N PHE A 136 -3.17 -12.74 -8.11
CA PHE A 136 -4.52 -13.00 -7.59
C PHE A 136 -5.62 -12.94 -8.67
N ILE A 137 -5.24 -12.71 -9.93
CA ILE A 137 -6.18 -12.64 -11.05
C ILE A 137 -6.29 -14.01 -11.70
N HIS A 138 -7.52 -14.52 -11.81
CA HIS A 138 -7.79 -15.79 -12.48
C HIS A 138 -8.38 -15.53 -13.88
N PRO A 139 -7.64 -15.81 -14.97
CA PRO A 139 -8.06 -15.49 -16.33
C PRO A 139 -9.26 -16.32 -16.81
N ASN A 140 -9.54 -17.46 -16.18
CA ASN A 140 -10.60 -18.41 -16.59
C ASN A 140 -11.94 -18.20 -15.86
N LEU A 141 -12.09 -17.14 -15.06
CA LEU A 141 -13.35 -16.82 -14.39
C LEU A 141 -14.27 -15.97 -15.29
N GLN A 142 -15.56 -15.92 -14.96
CA GLN A 142 -16.54 -15.10 -15.70
C GLN A 142 -16.25 -13.59 -15.68
N PHE A 143 -15.40 -13.11 -14.75
CA PHE A 143 -15.02 -11.70 -14.66
C PHE A 143 -13.73 -11.43 -15.42
N SER A 144 -13.71 -10.37 -16.23
CA SER A 144 -12.49 -9.93 -16.91
C SER A 144 -11.37 -9.59 -15.93
N ALA A 145 -10.11 -9.76 -16.36
CA ALA A 145 -8.95 -9.42 -15.53
C ALA A 145 -9.00 -7.97 -15.02
N THR A 146 -9.40 -7.02 -15.88
CA THR A 146 -9.60 -5.61 -15.50
C THR A 146 -10.64 -5.45 -14.39
N ALA A 147 -11.77 -6.16 -14.46
CA ALA A 147 -12.80 -6.09 -13.42
C ALA A 147 -12.28 -6.63 -12.08
N GLN A 148 -11.54 -7.74 -12.09
CA GLN A 148 -10.92 -8.31 -10.89
C GLN A 148 -9.90 -7.34 -10.27
N ILE A 149 -9.04 -6.72 -11.08
CA ILE A 149 -8.06 -5.72 -10.63
C ILE A 149 -8.76 -4.53 -9.97
N LEU A 150 -9.82 -4.00 -10.59
CA LEU A 150 -10.58 -2.88 -10.04
C LEU A 150 -11.26 -3.26 -8.72
N SER A 151 -11.86 -4.45 -8.62
CA SER A 151 -12.49 -4.92 -7.39
C SER A 151 -11.50 -5.04 -6.23
N LEU A 152 -10.35 -5.70 -6.45
CA LEU A 152 -9.29 -5.80 -5.44
C LEU A 152 -8.70 -4.42 -5.10
N GLY A 153 -8.54 -3.57 -6.11
CA GLY A 153 -8.13 -2.18 -5.95
C GLY A 153 -9.06 -1.38 -5.05
N ILE A 154 -10.38 -1.47 -5.23
CA ILE A 154 -11.36 -0.77 -4.38
C ILE A 154 -11.25 -1.22 -2.91
N ILE A 155 -11.10 -2.51 -2.66
CA ILE A 155 -10.91 -3.05 -1.30
C ILE A 155 -9.64 -2.47 -0.66
N HIS A 156 -8.55 -2.36 -1.43
CA HIS A 156 -7.33 -1.70 -1.00
C HIS A 156 -7.56 -0.20 -0.69
N LEU A 157 -8.26 0.54 -1.57
CA LEU A 157 -8.53 1.96 -1.37
C LEU A 157 -9.33 2.24 -0.11
N ILE A 158 -10.34 1.41 0.18
CA ILE A 158 -11.13 1.50 1.41
C ILE A 158 -10.22 1.28 2.63
N SER A 159 -9.35 0.26 2.56
CA SER A 159 -8.38 -0.02 3.62
C SER A 159 -7.43 1.15 3.86
N CYS A 160 -6.89 1.76 2.78
CA CYS A 160 -6.07 2.97 2.84
C CYS A 160 -6.80 4.15 3.47
N ALA A 161 -8.02 4.44 3.02
CA ALA A 161 -8.81 5.55 3.55
C ALA A 161 -9.02 5.42 5.07
N ILE A 162 -9.41 4.23 5.53
CA ILE A 162 -9.63 3.96 6.96
C ILE A 162 -8.31 4.08 7.74
N VAL A 163 -7.27 3.35 7.34
CA VAL A 163 -6.01 3.31 8.10
C VAL A 163 -5.34 4.67 8.12
N TYR A 164 -5.26 5.38 6.98
CA TYR A 164 -4.55 6.66 6.91
C TYR A 164 -5.29 7.78 7.65
N VAL A 165 -6.63 7.77 7.67
CA VAL A 165 -7.40 8.67 8.55
C VAL A 165 -7.12 8.35 10.02
N LEU A 166 -7.16 7.08 10.42
CA LEU A 166 -6.87 6.67 11.79
C LEU A 166 -5.45 7.06 12.22
N VAL A 167 -4.45 6.87 11.35
CA VAL A 167 -3.07 7.29 11.56
C VAL A 167 -2.99 8.82 11.73
N GLY A 168 -3.66 9.59 10.88
CA GLY A 168 -3.72 11.05 10.99
C GLY A 168 -4.37 11.51 12.30
N ILE A 169 -5.45 10.88 12.75
CA ILE A 169 -6.09 11.18 14.04
C ILE A 169 -5.16 10.80 15.22
N ALA A 170 -4.52 9.63 15.14
CA ALA A 170 -3.60 9.14 16.15
C ALA A 170 -2.30 9.95 16.24
N ALA A 171 -1.95 10.69 15.18
CA ALA A 171 -0.74 11.50 15.08
C ALA A 171 -0.55 12.45 16.26
N LYS A 172 -1.61 13.20 16.60
CA LYS A 172 -1.56 14.26 17.62
C LYS A 172 -1.51 13.71 19.04
N LYS A 173 -2.14 12.55 19.31
CA LYS A 173 -2.34 12.02 20.67
C LYS A 173 -1.39 10.88 21.04
N LEU A 174 -1.01 10.04 20.08
CA LEU A 174 -0.34 8.76 20.35
C LEU A 174 1.02 8.64 19.65
N LEU A 175 1.12 9.03 18.38
CA LEU A 175 2.35 8.85 17.60
C LEU A 175 3.41 9.92 17.92
N SER A 176 2.99 11.15 18.26
CA SER A 176 3.89 12.21 18.73
C SER A 176 4.54 11.90 20.08
N THR A 177 3.86 11.14 20.94
CA THR A 177 4.30 10.84 22.32
C THR A 177 4.96 9.47 22.45
N ARG A 178 4.73 8.54 21.52
CA ARG A 178 5.24 7.16 21.58
C ARG A 178 5.90 6.72 20.28
N PRO A 179 7.11 7.20 19.98
CA PRO A 179 7.89 6.76 18.80
C PRO A 179 8.17 5.24 18.79
N GLN A 180 8.08 4.57 19.95
CA GLN A 180 8.19 3.12 20.04
C GLN A 180 7.04 2.36 19.34
N ALA A 181 5.82 2.91 19.31
CA ALA A 181 4.67 2.26 18.67
C ALA A 181 4.90 2.05 17.16
N VAL A 182 5.50 3.04 16.51
CA VAL A 182 5.84 2.99 15.06
C VAL A 182 6.86 1.89 14.78
N LYS A 183 7.86 1.75 15.67
CA LYS A 183 8.87 0.70 15.56
C LYS A 183 8.28 -0.69 15.75
N ILE A 184 7.34 -0.85 16.70
CA ILE A 184 6.64 -2.12 16.94
C ILE A 184 5.81 -2.49 15.72
N VAL A 185 4.97 -1.58 15.22
CA VAL A 185 4.16 -1.81 14.01
C VAL A 185 5.06 -2.17 12.82
N SER A 186 6.17 -1.44 12.63
CA SER A 186 7.14 -1.75 11.57
C SER A 186 7.67 -3.18 11.67
N ARG A 187 8.07 -3.62 12.87
CA ARG A 187 8.62 -4.97 13.08
C ARG A 187 7.57 -6.06 12.87
N ILE A 188 6.36 -5.86 13.39
CA ILE A 188 5.25 -6.81 13.21
C ILE A 188 4.92 -6.95 11.72
N SER A 189 4.74 -5.83 11.01
CA SER A 189 4.51 -5.86 9.57
C SER A 189 5.67 -6.53 8.84
N GLY A 190 6.91 -6.23 9.22
CA GLY A 190 8.10 -6.84 8.61
C GLY A 190 8.13 -8.37 8.75
N SER A 191 7.85 -8.89 9.94
CA SER A 191 7.75 -10.34 10.18
C SER A 191 6.64 -11.00 9.34
N LEU A 192 5.47 -10.38 9.28
CA LEU A 192 4.34 -10.89 8.50
C LEU A 192 4.61 -10.85 6.99
N MET A 193 5.30 -9.81 6.50
CA MET A 193 5.72 -9.72 5.11
C MET A 193 6.71 -10.83 4.72
N ILE A 194 7.68 -11.16 5.59
CA ILE A 194 8.60 -12.28 5.36
C ILE A 194 7.84 -13.61 5.32
N LEU A 195 6.90 -13.82 6.25
CA LEU A 195 6.09 -15.02 6.29
C LEU A 195 5.31 -15.22 4.98
N ILE A 196 4.59 -14.19 4.54
CA ILE A 196 3.81 -14.26 3.28
C ILE A 196 4.72 -14.47 2.09
N ALA A 197 5.86 -13.80 2.03
CA ALA A 197 6.79 -13.97 0.91
C ALA A 197 7.28 -15.42 0.80
N THR A 198 7.58 -16.04 1.94
CA THR A 198 7.99 -17.44 2.01
C THR A 198 6.88 -18.36 1.52
N ILE A 199 5.63 -18.12 1.95
CA ILE A 199 4.45 -18.88 1.50
C ILE A 199 4.26 -18.72 -0.01
N LEU A 200 4.35 -17.50 -0.55
CA LEU A 200 4.23 -17.24 -1.98
C LEU A 200 5.31 -17.96 -2.80
N MET A 201 6.57 -17.96 -2.34
CA MET A 201 7.65 -18.69 -3.01
C MET A 201 7.45 -20.21 -2.99
N ILE A 202 7.03 -20.77 -1.85
CA ILE A 202 6.75 -22.21 -1.74
C ILE A 202 5.63 -22.61 -2.70
N GLY A 203 4.58 -21.80 -2.80
CA GLY A 203 3.46 -22.06 -3.73
C GLY A 203 3.82 -21.99 -5.21
N GLN A 204 5.01 -21.50 -5.59
CA GLN A 204 5.50 -21.56 -6.98
C GLN A 204 6.32 -22.83 -7.26
N LEU A 205 6.74 -23.57 -6.23
CA LEU A 205 7.57 -24.78 -6.32
C LEU A 205 6.77 -26.08 -6.28
N SER A 206 5.50 -26.00 -5.88
CA SER A 206 4.54 -27.12 -5.77
C SER A 206 3.59 -27.16 -6.95
#